data_AF-X1TYB5-F1
#
_entry.id   AF-X1TYB5-F1
#
_cell.length_a   1.000
_cell.length_b   1.000
_cell.length_c   1.000
_cell.angle_alpha   90.00
_cell.angle_beta   90.00
_cell.angle_gamma   90.00
#
_symmetry.space_group_name_H-M   'P 1'
#
loop_
_entity.id
_entity.type
_entity.pdbx_description
1 polymer ?
#
loop_
_entity_poly.entity_id
_entity_poly.type
_entity_poly.pdbx_seq_one_letter_code
_entity_poly.pdbx_strand_id
1 'polypeptide(L)' 'MKNLKFLLFIICLVFFLNVIFFNCSFATLYIVKDQEGYNICMTNKEDLVSEYEKFGYAVWIL' A
#
# COMPACT_ATOMS: atom_id res chain seq x y z
N MET A 1 -27.32 8.82 -30.44
CA MET A 1 -25.97 8.21 -30.41
C MET A 1 -24.89 9.02 -29.68
N LYS A 2 -24.90 10.37 -29.68
CA LYS A 2 -23.89 11.17 -28.94
C LYS A 2 -23.86 10.90 -27.43
N ASN A 3 -25.02 10.74 -26.81
CA ASN A 3 -25.14 10.53 -25.36
C ASN A 3 -24.70 9.13 -24.90
N LEU A 4 -24.83 8.09 -25.74
CA LEU A 4 -24.41 6.74 -25.41
C LEU A 4 -22.88 6.63 -25.29
N LYS A 5 -22.15 7.28 -26.22
CA LYS A 5 -20.68 7.34 -26.19
C LYS A 5 -20.17 8.05 -24.94
N PHE A 6 -20.84 9.13 -24.54
CA PHE A 6 -20.51 9.88 -23.33
C PHE A 6 -20.79 9.07 -22.06
N LEU A 7 -21.90 8.33 -22.02
CA LEU A 7 -22.24 7.44 -20.91
C LEU A 7 -21.19 6.32 -20.75
N LEU A 8 -20.77 5.71 -21.86
CA LEU A 8 -19.72 4.69 -21.86
C LEU A 8 -18.39 5.25 -21.34
N PHE A 9 -18.05 6.48 -21.72
CA PHE A 9 -16.86 7.17 -21.22
C PHE A 9 -16.90 7.37 -19.71
N ILE A 10 -18.03 7.82 -19.15
CA ILE A 10 -18.20 7.98 -17.70
C ILE A 10 -18.05 6.64 -16.98
N ILE A 11 -18.66 5.57 -17.49
CA ILE A 11 -18.57 4.23 -16.88
C ILE A 11 -17.11 3.76 -16.85
N CYS A 12 -16.38 3.90 -17.97
CA CYS A 12 -14.95 3.57 -18.02
C CYS A 12 -14.14 4.42 -17.04
N LEU A 13 -14.40 5.72 -16.95
CA LEU A 13 -13.69 6.61 -16.03
C LEU A 13 -13.90 6.18 -14.57
N VAL A 14 -15.14 5.90 -14.19
CA VAL A 14 -15.48 5.42 -12.84
C VAL A 14 -14.81 4.07 -12.55
N PHE A 15 -14.77 3.16 -13.53
CA PHE A 15 -14.08 1.89 -13.38
C PHE A 15 -12.56 2.09 -13.17
N PHE A 16 -11.90 2.92 -13.98
CA PHE A 16 -10.47 3.22 -13.81
C PHE A 16 -10.16 3.87 -12.46
N LEU A 17 -10.99 4.82 -12.03
CA LEU A 17 -10.84 5.45 -10.71
C LEU A 17 -11.00 4.41 -9.59
N ASN A 18 -12.00 3.52 -9.68
CA ASN A 18 -12.16 2.44 -8.72
C ASN A 18 -10.94 1.50 -8.71
N VAL A 19 -10.39 1.14 -9.86
CA VAL A 19 -9.17 0.32 -9.92
C VAL A 19 -8.00 1.05 -9.24
N ILE A 20 -7.81 2.34 -9.49
CA ILE A 20 -6.75 3.14 -8.86
C ILE A 20 -6.92 3.23 -7.34
N PHE A 21 -8.13 3.54 -6.86
CA PHE A 21 -8.42 3.65 -5.42
C PHE A 21 -8.43 2.31 -4.69
N PHE A 22 -8.87 1.23 -5.35
CA PHE A 22 -8.81 -0.12 -4.79
C PHE A 22 -7.36 -0.64 -4.71
N ASN A 23 -6.48 -0.20 -5.62
CA ASN A 23 -5.04 -0.51 -5.56
C ASN A 23 -4.28 0.31 -4.50
N CYS A 24 -4.90 1.32 -3.85
CA CYS A 24 -4.26 2.00 -2.72
C CYS A 24 -4.08 1.10 -1.50
N SER A 25 -4.63 -0.12 -1.50
CA SER A 25 -4.61 -1.07 -0.38
C SER A 25 -3.32 -1.89 -0.22
N PHE A 26 -2.23 -1.59 -0.92
CA PHE A 26 -1.00 -2.40 -0.80
C PHE A 26 0.23 -1.54 -0.54
N ALA A 27 0.11 -0.55 0.35
CA ALA A 27 1.26 0.09 0.97
C ALA A 27 1.28 -0.34 2.43
N THR A 28 1.68 -1.59 2.71
CA THR A 28 1.81 -2.07 4.08
C THR A 28 2.95 -1.31 4.74
N LEU A 29 2.62 -0.52 5.77
CA LEU A 29 3.61 0.26 6.51
C LEU A 29 4.15 -0.61 7.64
N TYR A 30 5.47 -0.76 7.69
CA TYR A 30 6.18 -1.42 8.77
C TYR A 30 6.95 -0.39 9.56
N ILE A 31 6.80 -0.40 10.87
CA ILE A 31 7.59 0.38 11.81
C ILE A 31 8.48 -0.61 12.55
N VAL A 32 9.77 -0.54 12.27
CA VAL A 32 10.78 -1.37 12.93
C VAL A 32 11.46 -0.51 14.00
N LYS A 33 11.51 -0.97 15.24
CA LYS A 33 12.25 -0.32 16.30
C LYS A 33 13.59 -1.02 16.51
N ASP A 34 14.68 -0.27 16.40
CA ASP A 34 16.02 -0.80 16.64
C ASP A 34 16.34 -0.97 18.13
N GLN A 35 17.50 -1.57 18.39
CA GLN A 35 17.99 -1.86 19.73
C GLN A 35 18.36 -0.59 20.52
N GLU A 36 18.59 0.53 19.84
CA GLU A 36 18.87 1.84 20.44
C GLU A 36 17.57 2.64 20.69
N GLY A 37 16.45 2.16 20.16
CA GLY A 37 15.12 2.72 20.33
C GLY A 37 14.65 3.65 19.21
N TYR A 38 15.37 3.75 18.08
CA TYR A 38 14.96 4.51 16.91
C TYR A 38 13.93 3.75 16.07
N ASN A 39 13.01 4.50 15.46
CA ASN A 39 11.97 3.97 14.59
C ASN A 39 12.38 4.10 13.13
N ILE A 40 12.37 2.99 12.41
CA ILE A 40 12.61 2.91 10.97
C ILE A 40 11.29 2.56 10.30
N CYS A 41 10.78 3.46 9.46
CA CYS A 41 9.54 3.25 8.72
C CYS A 41 9.87 2.69 7.33
N MET A 42 9.21 1.60 6.95
CA MET A 42 9.37 0.94 5.65
C MET A 42 8.00 0.66 5.04
N THR A 43 7.92 0.65 3.70
CA THR A 43 6.66 0.35 3.00
C THR A 43 6.91 -0.77 2.00
N ASN A 44 6.04 -1.78 1.97
CA ASN A 44 6.08 -2.88 0.99
C ASN A 44 7.41 -3.65 0.94
N LYS A 45 8.03 -3.85 2.11
CA LYS A 45 9.31 -4.55 2.26
C LYS A 45 9.20 -5.75 3.20
N GLU A 46 8.24 -6.64 2.92
CA GLU A 46 7.98 -7.84 3.72
C GLU A 46 9.23 -8.70 3.97
N ASP A 47 10.04 -8.93 2.93
CA ASP A 47 11.26 -9.74 3.03
C ASP A 47 12.28 -9.16 4.03
N LEU A 48 12.46 -7.84 4.00
CA LEU A 48 13.37 -7.11 4.90
C LEU A 48 12.85 -7.11 6.33
N VAL A 49 11.54 -6.99 6.51
CA VAL A 49 10.90 -7.01 7.83
C VAL A 49 11.07 -8.37 8.52
N SER A 50 10.93 -9.47 7.77
CA SER A 50 11.21 -10.82 8.30
C SER A 50 12.65 -11.00 8.74
N GLU A 51 13.60 -10.33 8.08
CA GLU A 51 15.00 -10.32 8.48
C GLU A 51 15.21 -9.55 9.80
N TYR A 52 14.60 -8.37 9.95
CA TYR A 52 14.63 -7.60 11.19
C TYR A 52 14.02 -8.35 12.39
N GLU A 53 12.91 -9.05 12.19
CA GLU A 53 12.29 -9.87 13.23
C GLU A 53 13.25 -10.97 13.73
N LYS A 54 14.00 -11.63 12.81
CA LYS A 54 15.02 -12.64 13.17
C LYS A 54 16.20 -12.05 13.94
N PHE A 55 16.55 -10.79 13.68
CA PHE A 55 17.58 -10.08 14.43
C PHE A 55 17.09 -9.51 15.78
N GLY A 56 15.83 -9.76 16.16
CA GLY A 56 15.26 -9.35 17.44
C GLY A 56 14.75 -7.92 17.49
N TYR A 57 14.49 -7.30 16.34
CA TYR A 57 13.88 -5.98 16.26
C TYR A 57 12.37 -6.07 16.48
N ALA A 58 11.78 -5.05 17.11
CA ALA A 58 10.34 -5.00 17.29
C ALA A 58 9.67 -4.42 16.03
N VAL A 59 8.81 -5.21 15.39
CA VAL A 59 8.11 -4.84 14.16
C VAL A 59 6.63 -4.57 14.46
N TRP A 60 6.12 -3.46 13.93
CA TRP A 60 4.71 -3.09 13.99
C TRP A 60 4.19 -2.88 12.57
N ILE A 61 3.01 -3.42 12.27
CA ILE A 61 2.36 -3.32 10.96
C ILE A 61 1.19 -2.34 11.10
N LEU A 62 1.11 -1.34 10.22
CA LEU A 62 0.04 -0.34 10.17
C LEU A 62 -0.73 -0.39 8.85
#